data_AF-A0A3B9A849-F1
#
_entry.id   AF-A0A3B9A849-F1
#
_cell.length_a   1.000
_cell.length_b   1.000
_cell.length_c   1.000
_cell.angle_alpha   90.00
_cell.angle_beta   90.00
_cell.angle_gamma   90.00
#
_symmetry.space_group_name_H-M   'P 1'
#
loop_
_entity.id
_entity.type
_entity.pdbx_description
1 polymer ?
#
loop_
_entity_poly.entity_id
_entity_poly.type
_entity_poly.pdbx_seq_one_letter_code
_entity_poly.pdbx_strand_id
1 'polypeptide(L)'
;MITLLLILALIIAVIAVIFALQNTAAVSVSFFVWQFNQSLALVLLLAAFVGVIIGLLTILPGSIKTRWQLAARNKKIASLEKEIEELKEKLASTEQQLQALQVSAPAKPSDSIPASTTSPEQPN
;
A
#
# COMPACT_ATOMS: atom_id res chain seq x y z
N MET A 1 -12.61 20.66 -0.49
CA MET A 1 -13.40 19.76 -1.37
C MET A 1 -14.67 19.26 -0.67
N ILE A 2 -14.59 18.67 0.52
CA ILE A 2 -15.77 18.17 1.27
C ILE A 2 -16.82 19.27 1.56
N THR A 3 -16.39 20.49 1.88
CA THR A 3 -17.30 21.62 2.12
C THR A 3 -18.18 21.96 0.92
N LEU A 4 -17.65 21.91 -0.30
CA LEU A 4 -18.41 22.12 -1.54
C LEU A 4 -19.48 21.04 -1.74
N LEU A 5 -19.16 19.78 -1.40
CA LEU A 5 -20.13 18.68 -1.43
C LEU A 5 -21.24 18.88 -0.40
N LEU A 6 -20.92 19.38 0.81
CA LEU A 6 -21.93 19.69 1.82
C LEU A 6 -22.86 20.83 1.39
N ILE A 7 -22.31 21.88 0.78
CA ILE A 7 -23.10 22.99 0.22
C ILE A 7 -24.02 22.48 -0.89
N LEU A 8 -23.50 21.66 -1.80
CA LEU A 8 -24.30 21.06 -2.87
C LEU A 8 -25.40 20.14 -2.32
N ALA A 9 -25.08 19.30 -1.33
CA ALA A 9 -26.05 18.44 -0.67
C ALA A 9 -27.15 19.24 0.04
N LEU A 10 -26.79 20.36 0.68
CA LEU A 10 -27.76 21.25 1.31
C LEU A 10 -28.70 21.88 0.26
N ILE A 11 -28.18 22.34 -0.88
CA ILE A 11 -28.98 22.88 -1.98
C ILE A 11 -29.96 21.82 -2.49
N ILE A 12 -29.48 20.60 -2.73
CA ILE A 12 -30.32 19.49 -3.17
C ILE A 12 -31.41 19.16 -2.11
N ALA A 13 -31.07 19.17 -0.83
CA ALA A 13 -32.01 18.93 0.25
C ALA A 13 -33.12 20.00 0.29
N VAL A 14 -32.77 21.28 0.14
CA VAL A 14 -33.76 22.37 0.06
C VAL A 14 -34.69 22.19 -1.15
N ILE A 15 -34.13 21.86 -2.32
CA ILE A 15 -34.94 21.59 -3.53
C ILE A 15 -35.88 20.40 -3.29
N ALA A 16 -35.41 19.33 -2.64
CA ALA A 16 -36.23 18.17 -2.32
C ALA A 16 -37.38 18.51 -1.36
N VAL A 17 -37.14 19.36 -0.36
CA VAL A 17 -38.19 19.85 0.55
C VAL A 17 -39.22 20.69 -0.19
N ILE A 18 -38.77 21.62 -1.05
CA ILE A 18 -39.68 22.44 -1.88
C ILE A 18 -40.52 21.55 -2.80
N PHE A 19 -39.88 20.59 -3.46
CA PHE A 19 -40.56 19.59 -4.28
C PHE A 19 -41.61 18.83 -3.46
N ALA A 20 -41.29 18.46 -2.22
CA ALA A 20 -42.20 17.75 -1.35
C ALA A 20 -43.43 18.57 -0.94
N LEU A 21 -43.23 19.84 -0.60
CA LEU A 21 -44.30 20.76 -0.24
C LEU A 21 -45.20 21.14 -1.42
N GLN A 22 -44.65 21.18 -2.63
CA GLN A 22 -45.44 21.46 -3.85
C GLN A 22 -46.18 20.22 -4.38
N ASN A 23 -45.64 19.01 -4.16
CA ASN A 23 -46.20 17.76 -4.67
C ASN A 23 -46.86 16.94 -3.55
N THR A 24 -47.79 17.56 -2.83
CA THR A 24 -48.58 16.93 -1.76
C THR A 24 -49.71 16.04 -2.28
N ALA A 25 -50.00 16.09 -3.58
CA ALA A 25 -50.98 15.22 -4.22
C ALA A 25 -50.65 13.74 -3.95
N ALA A 26 -51.67 13.01 -3.50
CA ALA A 26 -51.57 11.58 -3.25
C ALA A 26 -51.52 10.82 -4.58
N VAL A 27 -50.58 9.89 -4.69
CA VAL A 27 -50.43 8.99 -5.82
C VAL A 27 -50.57 7.55 -5.32
N SER A 28 -51.33 6.76 -6.05
CA SER A 28 -51.46 5.32 -5.80
C SER A 28 -50.24 4.60 -6.37
N VAL A 29 -49.47 3.96 -5.50
CA VAL A 29 -48.36 3.10 -5.89
C VAL A 29 -48.76 1.65 -5.63
N SER A 30 -48.72 0.83 -6.68
CA SER A 30 -48.95 -0.61 -6.59
C SER A 30 -47.60 -1.34 -6.67
N PHE A 31 -47.26 -2.10 -5.64
CA PHE A 31 -46.03 -2.89 -5.56
C PHE A 31 -46.37 -4.35 -5.22
N PHE A 32 -46.34 -5.21 -6.24
CA PHE A 32 -46.79 -6.61 -6.14
C PHE A 32 -48.23 -6.73 -5.60
N VAL A 33 -48.41 -7.10 -4.34
CA VAL A 33 -49.71 -7.26 -3.66
C VAL A 33 -50.07 -6.07 -2.78
N TRP A 34 -49.18 -5.09 -2.65
CA TRP A 34 -49.40 -3.90 -1.82
C TRP A 34 -49.81 -2.71 -2.66
N GLN A 35 -50.74 -1.91 -2.12
CA GLN A 35 -51.15 -0.65 -2.71
C GLN A 35 -51.10 0.42 -1.63
N PHE A 36 -50.42 1.52 -1.92
CA PHE A 36 -50.26 2.64 -1.01
C PHE A 36 -50.69 3.92 -1.68
N ASN A 37 -51.50 4.73 -0.99
CA ASN A 37 -51.84 6.08 -1.40
C ASN A 37 -51.02 7.06 -0.55
N GLN A 38 -49.87 7.47 -1.07
CA GLN A 38 -48.94 8.39 -0.39
C GLN A 38 -48.64 9.57 -1.29
N SER A 39 -48.11 10.67 -0.73
CA SER A 39 -47.70 11.80 -1.55
C SER A 39 -46.58 11.38 -2.50
N LEU A 40 -46.61 11.89 -3.74
CA LEU A 40 -45.57 11.66 -4.75
C LEU A 40 -44.17 11.94 -4.17
N ALA A 41 -44.08 13.01 -3.39
CA ALA A 41 -42.89 13.43 -2.68
C ALA A 41 -42.29 12.34 -1.79
N LEU A 42 -43.10 11.71 -0.93
CA LEU A 42 -42.65 10.68 0.00
C LEU A 42 -42.15 9.46 -0.77
N VAL A 43 -42.90 9.04 -1.79
CA VAL A 43 -42.53 7.90 -2.64
C VAL A 43 -41.17 8.12 -3.30
N LEU A 44 -40.94 9.30 -3.89
CA LEU A 44 -39.68 9.64 -4.54
C LEU A 44 -38.52 9.78 -3.54
N LEU A 45 -38.77 10.37 -2.36
CA LEU A 45 -37.76 10.47 -1.31
C LEU A 45 -37.32 9.08 -0.84
N LEU A 46 -38.28 8.16 -0.64
CA LEU A 46 -38.00 6.80 -0.20
C LEU A 46 -37.23 6.02 -1.27
N ALA A 47 -37.63 6.14 -2.54
CA ALA A 47 -36.93 5.52 -3.66
C ALA A 47 -35.48 6.04 -3.78
N ALA A 48 -35.27 7.35 -3.68
CA ALA A 48 -33.95 7.95 -3.69
C ALA A 48 -33.09 7.47 -2.50
N PHE A 49 -33.67 7.41 -1.30
CA PHE A 49 -32.99 6.92 -0.11
C PHE A 49 -32.53 5.47 -0.27
N VAL A 50 -33.39 4.59 -0.79
CA VAL A 50 -33.01 3.21 -1.12
C VAL A 50 -31.91 3.18 -2.18
N GLY A 51 -31.99 4.02 -3.21
CA GLY A 51 -30.94 4.17 -4.22
C GLY A 51 -29.58 4.54 -3.62
N VAL A 52 -29.54 5.46 -2.65
CA VAL A 52 -28.31 5.82 -1.92
C VAL A 52 -27.78 4.65 -1.11
N ILE A 53 -28.64 3.92 -0.39
CA ILE A 53 -28.22 2.73 0.36
C ILE A 53 -27.58 1.70 -0.56
N ILE A 54 -28.22 1.41 -1.69
CA ILE A 54 -27.69 0.47 -2.69
C ILE A 54 -26.34 0.97 -3.23
N GLY A 55 -26.24 2.26 -3.57
CA GLY A 55 -25.00 2.87 -4.04
C GLY A 55 -23.88 2.84 -3.00
N LEU A 56 -24.17 3.01 -1.72
CA LEU A 56 -23.18 2.84 -0.66
C LEU A 56 -22.73 1.39 -0.57
N LEU A 57 -23.68 0.45 -0.63
CA LEU A 57 -23.39 -0.98 -0.52
C LEU A 57 -22.50 -1.50 -1.67
N THR A 58 -22.58 -0.90 -2.86
CA THR A 58 -21.69 -1.24 -3.99
C THR A 58 -20.25 -0.72 -3.81
N ILE A 59 -20.05 0.36 -3.05
CA ILE A 59 -18.70 0.93 -2.78
C ILE A 59 -17.96 0.17 -1.68
N LEU A 60 -18.69 -0.38 -0.71
CA LEU A 60 -18.15 -1.13 0.44
C LEU A 60 -17.17 -2.27 0.06
N PRO A 61 -17.48 -3.21 -0.86
CA PRO A 61 -16.60 -4.33 -1.16
C PRO A 61 -15.28 -3.90 -1.84
N GLY A 62 -15.30 -2.83 -2.64
CA GLY A 62 -14.09 -2.29 -3.27
C GLY A 62 -13.11 -1.71 -2.25
N SER A 63 -13.63 -0.95 -1.28
CA SER A 63 -12.81 -0.29 -0.26
C SER A 63 -12.14 -1.27 0.71
N ILE A 64 -12.81 -2.39 1.05
CA ILE A 64 -12.25 -3.40 1.96
C ILE A 64 -11.07 -4.14 1.32
N LYS A 65 -11.20 -4.52 0.04
CA LYS A 65 -10.14 -5.21 -0.71
C LYS A 65 -8.89 -4.34 -0.82
N THR A 66 -9.06 -3.06 -1.12
CA THR A 66 -7.95 -2.11 -1.21
C THR A 66 -7.21 -1.97 0.12
N ARG A 67 -7.93 -1.90 1.25
CA ARG A 67 -7.32 -1.84 2.59
C ARG A 67 -6.49 -3.09 2.90
N TRP A 68 -7.00 -4.27 2.55
CA TRP A 68 -6.27 -5.52 2.77
C TRP A 68 -5.04 -5.64 1.88
N GLN A 69 -5.14 -5.21 0.62
CA GLN A 69 -3.99 -5.16 -0.29
C GLN A 69 -2.92 -4.19 0.20
N LEU A 70 -3.31 -3.03 0.74
CA LEU A 70 -2.36 -2.10 1.37
C LEU A 70 -1.63 -2.74 2.55
N ALA A 71 -2.37 -3.39 3.45
CA ALA A 71 -1.77 -4.06 4.61
C ALA A 71 -0.81 -5.18 4.19
N ALA A 72 -1.17 -5.98 3.17
CA ALA A 72 -0.31 -7.02 2.62
C ALA A 72 0.96 -6.45 1.98
N ARG A 73 0.85 -5.35 1.23
CA ARG A 73 2.00 -4.66 0.63
C ARG A 73 2.95 -4.08 1.69
N ASN A 74 2.42 -3.43 2.72
CA ASN A 74 3.24 -2.89 3.82
C ASN A 74 3.99 -3.99 4.57
N LYS A 75 3.35 -5.16 4.80
CA LYS A 75 4.05 -6.32 5.38
C LYS A 75 5.21 -6.80 4.51
N LYS A 76 5.02 -6.81 3.19
CA LYS A 76 6.07 -7.23 2.25
C LYS A 76 7.23 -6.22 2.18
N ILE A 77 6.93 -4.93 2.27
CA ILE A 77 7.97 -3.90 2.39
C ILE A 77 8.80 -4.15 3.65
N ALA A 78 8.16 -4.30 4.81
CA ALA A 78 8.86 -4.56 6.07
C ALA A 78 9.71 -5.84 6.06
N SER A 79 9.24 -6.91 5.40
CA SER A 79 10.05 -8.14 5.27
C SER A 79 11.27 -7.94 4.38
N LEU A 80 11.12 -7.22 3.27
CA LEU A 80 12.22 -6.93 2.35
C LEU A 80 13.27 -6.01 2.99
N GLU A 81 12.83 -5.02 3.75
CA GLU A 81 13.73 -4.15 4.52
C GLU A 81 14.56 -4.96 5.53
N LYS A 82 13.94 -5.92 6.21
CA LYS A 82 14.65 -6.83 7.13
C LYS A 82 15.66 -7.73 6.41
N GLU A 83 15.29 -8.27 5.26
CA GLU A 83 16.17 -9.14 4.47
C GLU A 83 17.40 -8.38 3.95
N ILE A 84 17.23 -7.10 3.55
CA ILE A 84 18.35 -6.23 3.19
C ILE A 84 19.31 -6.04 4.36
N GLU A 85 18.79 -5.84 5.58
CA GLU A 85 19.63 -5.64 6.77
C GLU A 85 20.41 -6.92 7.12
N GLU A 86 19.75 -8.09 7.11
CA GLU A 86 20.42 -9.38 7.35
C GLU A 86 21.50 -9.68 6.29
N LEU A 87 21.26 -9.34 5.03
CA LEU A 87 22.26 -9.52 3.96
C LEU A 87 23.46 -8.59 4.14
N LYS A 88 23.24 -7.34 4.59
CA LYS A 88 24.34 -6.42 4.90
C LYS A 88 25.19 -6.91 6.06
N GLU A 89 24.58 -7.39 7.14
CA GLU A 89 25.30 -7.99 8.26
C GLU A 89 26.12 -9.22 7.81
N LYS A 90 25.54 -10.09 7.00
CA LYS A 90 26.25 -11.27 6.46
C LYS A 90 27.44 -10.87 5.60
N LEU A 91 27.30 -9.89 4.72
CA LEU A 91 28.42 -9.37 3.91
C LEU A 91 29.53 -8.80 4.81
N ALA A 92 29.19 -7.96 5.78
CA ALA A 92 30.16 -7.40 6.73
C ALA A 92 30.90 -8.50 7.50
N SER A 93 30.20 -9.53 7.97
CA SER A 93 30.81 -10.67 8.69
C SER A 93 31.70 -11.53 7.79
N THR A 94 31.36 -11.65 6.49
CA THR A 94 32.15 -12.40 5.51
C THR A 94 33.42 -11.64 5.14
N GLU A 95 33.33 -10.32 4.95
CA GLU A 95 34.50 -9.46 4.72
C GLU A 95 35.46 -9.48 5.91
N GLN A 96 34.95 -9.47 7.15
CA GLN A 96 35.78 -9.63 8.35
C GLN A 96 36.47 -10.99 8.40
N GLN A 97 35.78 -12.08 8.04
CA GLN A 97 36.39 -13.42 7.98
C GLN A 97 37.48 -13.49 6.90
N LEU A 98 37.26 -12.89 5.74
CA LEU A 98 38.27 -12.82 4.67
C LEU A 98 39.51 -12.00 5.09
N GLN A 99 39.34 -10.89 5.81
CA GLN A 99 40.46 -10.13 6.36
C GLN A 99 41.22 -10.92 7.44
N ALA A 100 40.51 -11.65 8.31
CA ALA A 100 41.14 -12.52 9.31
C ALA A 100 41.94 -13.67 8.66
N LEU A 101 41.46 -14.24 7.55
CA LEU A 101 42.19 -15.23 6.76
C LEU A 101 43.39 -14.63 6.01
N GLN A 102 43.31 -13.38 5.52
CA GLN A 102 44.44 -12.69 4.89
C GLN A 102 45.54 -12.30 5.89
N VAL A 103 45.18 -11.95 7.13
CA VAL A 103 46.15 -11.58 8.19
C VAL A 103 46.85 -12.81 8.79
N SER A 104 46.27 -14.01 8.67
CA SER A 104 46.81 -15.27 9.21
C SER A 104 47.59 -16.13 8.21
N ALA A 105 47.69 -15.72 6.94
CA ALA A 105 48.60 -16.36 5.98
C ALA A 105 50.06 -15.96 6.30
N PRO A 106 50.96 -16.90 6.68
CA PRO A 106 52.29 -16.54 7.12
C PRO A 106 53.11 -15.99 5.95
N ALA A 107 53.68 -14.80 6.17
CA ALA A 107 54.81 -14.30 5.39
C ALA A 107 55.94 -15.34 5.47
N LYS A 108 56.17 -16.04 4.37
CA LYS A 108 57.34 -16.90 4.21
C LYS A 108 58.58 -15.99 4.26
N PRO A 109 59.53 -16.19 5.18
CA PRO A 109 60.76 -15.42 5.22
C PRO A 109 61.61 -15.81 4.01
N SER A 110 61.79 -14.90 3.05
CA SER A 110 62.95 -14.93 2.16
C SER A 110 64.08 -14.22 2.90
N ASP A 111 64.70 -14.93 3.85
CA ASP A 111 65.99 -14.53 4.41
C ASP A 111 67.11 -15.34 3.76
N SER A 112 67.92 -14.60 3.01
CA SER A 112 69.39 -14.66 2.95
C SER A 112 70.11 -16.02 3.10
N ILE A 113 70.80 -16.42 2.03
CA ILE A 113 72.00 -17.28 2.12
C ILE A 113 73.24 -16.35 2.20
N PRO A 114 74.21 -16.57 3.10
CA PRO A 114 75.31 -15.65 3.37
C PRO A 114 76.51 -15.81 2.42
N ALA A 115 77.40 -14.82 2.51
CA ALA A 115 78.49 -14.49 1.62
C ALA A 115 79.67 -15.49 1.53
N SER A 116 80.38 -15.37 0.40
CA SER A 116 81.84 -15.50 0.18
C SER A 116 82.45 -16.87 -0.13
N THR A 117 82.86 -17.09 -1.40
CA THR A 117 84.26 -17.45 -1.75
C THR A 117 84.57 -17.28 -3.26
N THR A 118 85.54 -16.41 -3.55
CA THR A 118 86.61 -16.49 -4.59
C THR A 118 86.31 -16.65 -6.10
N SER A 119 86.71 -15.59 -6.84
CA SER A 119 87.25 -15.52 -8.22
C SER A 119 88.26 -16.65 -8.57
N PRO A 120 88.72 -16.83 -9.84
CA PRO A 120 88.50 -16.02 -11.05
C PRO A 120 88.19 -16.84 -12.34
N GLU A 121 88.14 -16.13 -13.48
CA GLU A 121 88.67 -16.57 -14.79
C GLU A 121 87.66 -16.84 -15.93
N GLN A 122 87.45 -15.80 -16.76
CA GLN A 122 87.32 -15.89 -18.24
C GLN A 122 88.50 -16.70 -18.82
N PRO A 123 88.48 -17.29 -20.05
CA PRO A 123 87.84 -16.82 -21.30
C PRO A 123 87.12 -18.00 -22.02
N ASN A 124 86.50 -17.92 -23.21
CA ASN A 124 86.74 -17.21 -24.46
C ASN A 124 85.43 -17.26 -25.27
#